data_AF-R5ABL9-F1
#
_entry.id   AF-R5ABL9-F1
#
_cell.length_a   1.000
_cell.length_b   1.000
_cell.length_c   1.000
_cell.angle_alpha   90.00
_cell.angle_beta   90.00
_cell.angle_gamma   90.00
#
_symmetry.space_group_name_H-M   'P 1'
#
loop_
_entity.id
_entity.type
_entity.pdbx_description
1 polymer ?
#
loop_
_entity_poly.entity_id
_entity_poly.type
_entity_poly.pdbx_seq_one_letter_code
_entity_poly.pdbx_strand_id
1 'polypeptide(L)'
;MTQYSQVTPEEIFANQELRSYILRGNDCLGAIGITEHGLAHAKRSSDTAREILTALGYPERDCQLAAIAGYMHDIGNSINRVDHAHSGALMAFTLLNKLNMPPEEIGLVCSAIGHHDEKTAFPVNPLAAALILSDKSDVRRSRVRKDAVLEADIHDRVNYAVE
;
A
#
# COMPACT_ATOMS: atom_id res chain seq x y z
N MET A 1 -18.48 -27.13 -1.03
CA MET A 1 -17.24 -26.38 -0.80
C MET A 1 -17.47 -24.98 -1.34
N THR A 2 -17.23 -23.94 -0.54
CA THR A 2 -17.33 -22.55 -1.01
C THR A 2 -16.31 -22.36 -2.14
N GLN A 3 -16.77 -21.91 -3.30
CA GLN A 3 -15.88 -21.63 -4.43
C GLN A 3 -15.34 -20.22 -4.24
N TYR A 4 -14.03 -20.08 -4.01
CA TYR A 4 -13.35 -18.78 -3.90
C TYR A 4 -12.88 -18.29 -5.27
N SER A 5 -12.78 -16.97 -5.42
CA SER A 5 -12.31 -16.29 -6.61
C SER A 5 -10.82 -15.98 -6.49
N GLN A 6 -10.03 -16.32 -7.50
CA GLN A 6 -8.62 -15.95 -7.55
C GLN A 6 -8.47 -14.50 -8.00
N VAL A 7 -8.51 -13.57 -7.06
CA VAL A 7 -8.42 -12.14 -7.33
C VAL A 7 -7.02 -11.76 -7.84
N THR A 8 -6.96 -11.00 -8.94
CA THR A 8 -5.69 -10.56 -9.56
C THR A 8 -5.35 -9.09 -9.24
N PRO A 9 -4.07 -8.68 -9.35
CA PRO A 9 -3.69 -7.27 -9.24
C PRO A 9 -4.44 -6.39 -10.24
N GLU A 10 -4.66 -6.86 -11.47
CA GLU A 10 -5.35 -6.11 -12.51
C GLU A 10 -6.81 -5.80 -12.14
N GLU A 11 -7.51 -6.75 -11.51
CA GLU A 11 -8.87 -6.53 -10.98
C GLU A 11 -8.87 -5.49 -9.86
N ILE A 12 -7.85 -5.52 -8.99
CA ILE A 12 -7.67 -4.54 -7.91
C ILE A 12 -7.37 -3.13 -8.47
N PHE A 13 -6.56 -3.03 -9.52
CA PHE A 13 -6.26 -1.74 -10.18
C PHE A 13 -7.47 -1.13 -10.89
N ALA A 14 -8.36 -1.98 -11.44
CA ALA A 14 -9.58 -1.54 -12.11
C ALA A 14 -10.73 -1.19 -11.15
N ASN A 15 -10.62 -1.56 -9.87
CA ASN A 15 -11.67 -1.40 -8.88
C ASN A 15 -11.90 0.08 -8.50
N GLN A 16 -13.11 0.58 -8.80
CA GLN A 16 -13.48 1.98 -8.55
C GLN A 16 -13.67 2.33 -7.07
N GLU A 17 -14.10 1.38 -6.23
CA GLU A 17 -14.18 1.59 -4.77
C GLU A 17 -12.77 1.86 -4.22
N LEU A 18 -11.81 1.00 -4.57
CA LEU A 18 -10.41 1.17 -4.16
C LEU A 18 -9.79 2.47 -4.65
N ARG A 19 -9.98 2.79 -5.93
CA ARG A 19 -9.52 4.06 -6.51
C ARG A 19 -10.04 5.25 -5.72
N SER A 20 -11.32 5.22 -5.32
CA SER A 20 -11.94 6.31 -4.55
C SER A 20 -11.30 6.47 -3.17
N TYR A 21 -10.99 5.39 -2.47
CA TYR A 21 -10.32 5.45 -1.17
C TYR A 21 -8.88 5.94 -1.25
N ILE A 22 -8.12 5.54 -2.28
CA ILE A 22 -6.76 6.05 -2.51
C ILE A 22 -6.78 7.57 -2.74
N LEU A 23 -7.66 8.03 -3.65
CA LEU A 23 -7.80 9.47 -3.92
C LEU A 23 -8.21 10.24 -2.67
N ARG A 24 -9.19 9.73 -1.92
CA ARG A 24 -9.62 10.37 -0.69
C ARG A 24 -8.54 10.42 0.38
N GLY A 25 -7.77 9.34 0.54
CA GLY A 25 -6.63 9.30 1.47
C GLY A 25 -5.58 10.34 1.10
N ASN A 26 -5.23 10.44 -0.19
CA ASN A 26 -4.31 11.46 -0.66
C ASN A 26 -4.80 12.90 -0.41
N ASP A 27 -6.10 13.16 -0.59
CA ASP A 27 -6.69 14.47 -0.27
C ASP A 27 -6.62 14.78 1.22
N CYS A 28 -6.90 13.79 2.08
CA CYS A 28 -6.78 13.93 3.54
C CYS A 28 -5.34 14.28 3.95
N LEU A 29 -4.34 13.60 3.40
CA LEU A 29 -2.93 13.89 3.67
C LEU A 29 -2.51 15.27 3.16
N GLY A 30 -3.00 15.67 1.99
CA GLY A 30 -2.76 17.01 1.45
C GLY A 30 -3.33 18.11 2.35
N ALA A 31 -4.52 17.92 2.91
CA ALA A 31 -5.14 18.88 3.81
C ALA A 31 -4.37 19.09 5.12
N ILE A 32 -3.50 18.15 5.51
CA ILE A 32 -2.66 18.22 6.71
C ILE A 32 -1.17 18.40 6.39
N GLY A 33 -0.82 18.65 5.12
CA GLY A 33 0.54 18.98 4.70
C GLY A 33 1.53 17.82 4.65
N ILE A 34 1.07 16.57 4.51
CA ILE A 34 1.93 15.38 4.41
C ILE A 34 2.21 15.03 2.93
N THR A 35 3.36 14.40 2.65
CA THR A 35 3.77 13.89 1.32
C THR A 35 2.64 13.21 0.54
N GLU A 36 2.70 13.26 -0.79
CA GLU A 36 1.76 12.56 -1.69
C GLU A 36 1.77 11.03 -1.51
N HIS A 37 0.57 10.45 -1.38
CA HIS A 37 0.32 8.99 -1.30
C HIS A 37 -0.90 8.61 -2.17
N GLY A 38 -0.97 9.16 -3.37
CA GLY A 38 -2.03 8.90 -4.35
C GLY A 38 -1.69 7.73 -5.28
N LEU A 39 -2.37 7.69 -6.43
CA LEU A 39 -2.36 6.53 -7.32
C LEU A 39 -0.96 6.20 -7.87
N ALA A 40 -0.12 7.21 -8.10
CA ALA A 40 1.23 7.01 -8.61
C ALA A 40 2.15 6.38 -7.56
N HIS A 41 1.96 6.70 -6.29
CA HIS A 41 2.63 6.04 -5.17
C HIS A 41 2.12 4.60 -5.02
N ALA A 42 0.80 4.42 -4.86
CA ALA A 42 0.18 3.10 -4.71
C ALA A 42 0.58 2.12 -5.84
N LYS A 43 0.56 2.58 -7.10
CA LYS A 43 0.95 1.73 -8.24
C LYS A 43 2.44 1.39 -8.23
N ARG A 44 3.31 2.32 -7.86
CA ARG A 44 4.76 2.07 -7.81
C ARG A 44 5.10 1.12 -6.67
N SER A 45 4.55 1.31 -5.47
CA SER A 45 4.71 0.39 -4.34
C SER A 45 4.23 -1.02 -4.71
N SER A 46 3.07 -1.13 -5.37
CA SER A 46 2.57 -2.40 -5.92
C SER A 46 3.56 -3.07 -6.89
N ASP A 47 4.07 -2.33 -7.88
CA ASP A 47 4.96 -2.89 -8.89
C ASP A 47 6.29 -3.32 -8.28
N THR A 48 6.88 -2.48 -7.43
CA THR A 48 8.16 -2.77 -6.77
C THR A 48 8.04 -3.93 -5.79
N ALA A 49 6.95 -4.05 -5.02
CA ALA A 49 6.74 -5.20 -4.14
C ALA A 49 6.68 -6.53 -4.93
N ARG A 50 5.99 -6.53 -6.08
CA ARG A 50 5.94 -7.67 -7.00
C ARG A 50 7.32 -7.99 -7.57
N GLU A 51 8.05 -6.98 -8.01
CA GLU A 51 9.40 -7.12 -8.59
C GLU A 51 10.39 -7.68 -7.59
N ILE A 52 10.37 -7.23 -6.34
CA ILE A 52 11.23 -7.75 -5.26
C ILE A 52 11.04 -9.26 -5.10
N LEU A 53 9.79 -9.71 -4.93
CA LEU A 53 9.51 -11.14 -4.74
C LEU A 53 9.84 -11.96 -6.00
N THR A 54 9.55 -11.39 -7.17
CA THR A 54 9.88 -12.02 -8.47
C THR A 54 11.38 -12.22 -8.62
N ALA A 55 12.18 -11.19 -8.32
CA ALA A 55 13.64 -11.23 -8.39
C ALA A 55 14.26 -12.24 -7.41
N LEU A 56 13.59 -12.48 -6.28
CA LEU A 56 14.00 -13.46 -5.27
C LEU A 56 13.49 -14.88 -5.54
N GLY A 57 12.74 -15.09 -6.63
CA GLY A 57 12.26 -16.42 -7.04
C GLY A 57 11.09 -16.96 -6.24
N TYR A 58 10.29 -16.09 -5.61
CA TYR A 58 9.05 -16.51 -4.93
C TYR A 58 7.97 -16.97 -5.92
N PRO A 59 7.00 -17.78 -5.48
CA PRO A 59 5.87 -18.18 -6.31
C PRO A 59 5.14 -16.98 -6.93
N GLU A 60 4.63 -17.15 -8.15
CA GLU A 60 3.90 -16.09 -8.86
C GLU A 60 2.71 -15.58 -8.03
N ARG A 61 2.03 -16.46 -7.29
CA ARG A 61 0.91 -16.04 -6.45
C ARG A 61 1.36 -15.10 -5.33
N ASP A 62 2.47 -15.35 -4.66
CA ASP A 62 3.01 -14.46 -3.63
C ASP A 62 3.36 -13.09 -4.22
N CYS A 63 3.92 -13.08 -5.43
CA CYS A 63 4.22 -11.85 -6.17
C CYS A 63 2.94 -11.04 -6.49
N GLN A 64 1.85 -11.72 -6.88
CA GLN A 64 0.54 -11.10 -7.10
C GLN A 64 -0.06 -10.56 -5.79
N LEU A 65 0.02 -11.31 -4.70
CA LEU A 65 -0.48 -10.87 -3.39
C LEU A 65 0.30 -9.68 -2.84
N ALA A 66 1.61 -9.63 -3.05
CA ALA A 66 2.43 -8.46 -2.72
C ALA A 66 2.04 -7.22 -3.53
N ALA A 67 1.72 -7.39 -4.82
CA ALA A 67 1.19 -6.31 -5.66
C ALA A 67 -0.14 -5.77 -5.11
N ILE A 68 -1.07 -6.68 -4.77
CA ILE A 68 -2.37 -6.32 -4.18
C ILE A 68 -2.16 -5.55 -2.87
N ALA A 69 -1.31 -6.06 -1.97
CA ALA A 69 -0.99 -5.38 -0.71
C ALA A 69 -0.40 -3.99 -0.95
N GLY A 70 0.58 -3.87 -1.87
CA GLY A 70 1.20 -2.58 -2.20
C GLY A 70 0.24 -1.56 -2.80
N TYR A 71 -0.74 -1.98 -3.59
CA TYR A 71 -1.73 -1.04 -4.14
C TYR A 71 -2.72 -0.55 -3.08
N MET A 72 -3.01 -1.38 -2.08
CA MET A 72 -4.03 -1.12 -1.07
C MET A 72 -3.48 -0.54 0.25
N HIS A 73 -2.16 -0.56 0.47
CA HIS A 73 -1.59 -0.38 1.81
C HIS A 73 -1.99 0.92 2.52
N ASP A 74 -2.17 2.00 1.75
CA ASP A 74 -2.45 3.34 2.25
C ASP A 74 -3.92 3.75 2.30
N ILE A 75 -4.86 2.86 1.92
CA ILE A 75 -6.29 3.24 1.86
C ILE A 75 -6.86 3.69 3.22
N GLY A 76 -6.22 3.30 4.33
CA GLY A 76 -6.55 3.75 5.68
C GLY A 76 -6.37 5.26 5.89
N ASN A 77 -5.53 5.93 5.10
CA ASN A 77 -5.37 7.39 5.15
C ASN A 77 -6.68 8.13 4.80
N SER A 78 -7.64 7.46 4.15
CA SER A 78 -8.99 8.01 3.94
C SER A 78 -9.79 8.19 5.25
N ILE A 79 -9.43 7.45 6.29
CA ILE A 79 -9.98 7.55 7.65
C ILE A 79 -9.12 8.48 8.50
N ASN A 80 -7.82 8.17 8.64
CA ASN A 80 -6.86 8.98 9.38
C ASN A 80 -5.42 8.57 9.03
N ARG A 81 -4.46 9.49 9.16
CA ARG A 81 -3.02 9.15 9.10
C ARG A 81 -2.58 8.30 10.29
N VAL A 82 -3.14 8.57 11.47
CA VAL A 82 -2.87 7.80 12.69
C VAL A 82 -3.42 6.39 12.50
N ASP A 83 -2.56 5.40 12.67
CA ASP A 83 -2.87 3.97 12.50
C ASP A 83 -3.48 3.62 11.13
N HIS A 84 -3.07 4.34 10.08
CA HIS A 84 -3.55 4.10 8.70
C HIS A 84 -3.26 2.67 8.23
N ALA A 85 -2.16 2.05 8.66
CA ALA A 85 -1.87 0.64 8.38
C ALA A 85 -2.95 -0.30 8.93
N HIS A 86 -3.42 -0.09 10.17
CA HIS A 86 -4.43 -0.94 10.80
C HIS A 86 -5.81 -0.74 10.19
N SER A 87 -6.22 0.52 10.03
CA SER A 87 -7.49 0.84 9.38
C SER A 87 -7.51 0.41 7.92
N GLY A 88 -6.40 0.58 7.19
CA GLY A 88 -6.19 0.10 5.83
C GLY A 88 -6.29 -1.42 5.72
N ALA A 89 -5.71 -2.16 6.65
CA ALA A 89 -5.83 -3.63 6.69
C ALA A 89 -7.28 -4.09 6.88
N LEU A 90 -8.06 -3.42 7.74
CA LEU A 90 -9.49 -3.74 7.95
C LEU A 90 -10.36 -3.37 6.74
N MET A 91 -10.04 -2.26 6.07
CA MET A 91 -10.68 -1.88 4.81
C MET A 91 -10.36 -2.91 3.71
N ALA A 92 -9.10 -3.32 3.60
CA ALA A 92 -8.66 -4.33 2.64
C ALA A 92 -9.35 -5.67 2.90
N PHE A 93 -9.41 -6.11 4.16
CA PHE A 93 -10.17 -7.30 4.58
C PHE A 93 -11.62 -7.25 4.05
N THR A 94 -12.31 -6.13 4.23
CA THR A 94 -13.70 -5.96 3.80
C THR A 94 -13.82 -6.03 2.28
N LEU A 95 -12.95 -5.34 1.54
CA LEU A 95 -12.99 -5.26 0.08
C LEU A 95 -12.64 -6.60 -0.57
N LEU A 96 -11.63 -7.30 -0.07
CA LEU A 96 -11.22 -8.59 -0.61
C LEU A 96 -12.23 -9.70 -0.27
N ASN A 97 -12.88 -9.63 0.90
CA ASN A 97 -14.00 -10.52 1.22
C ASN A 97 -15.18 -10.34 0.26
N LYS A 98 -15.53 -9.08 -0.10
CA LYS A 98 -16.58 -8.81 -1.11
C LYS A 98 -16.25 -9.43 -2.48
N LEU A 99 -14.96 -9.51 -2.83
CA LEU A 99 -14.48 -10.15 -4.06
C LEU A 99 -14.42 -11.69 -3.95
N ASN A 100 -14.82 -12.25 -2.80
CA ASN A 100 -14.83 -13.69 -2.54
C ASN A 100 -13.42 -14.32 -2.67
N MET A 101 -12.39 -13.57 -2.28
CA MET A 101 -11.00 -14.04 -2.24
C MET A 101 -10.79 -15.09 -1.11
N PRO A 102 -9.90 -16.08 -1.28
CA PRO A 102 -9.61 -17.05 -0.23
C PRO A 102 -9.14 -16.38 1.07
N PRO A 103 -9.67 -16.78 2.25
CA PRO A 103 -9.35 -16.15 3.52
C PRO A 103 -7.86 -16.25 3.89
N GLU A 104 -7.17 -17.30 3.45
CA GLU A 104 -5.73 -17.49 3.65
C GLU A 104 -4.92 -16.37 2.98
N GLU A 105 -5.32 -16.00 1.76
CA GLU A 105 -4.66 -14.95 0.99
C GLU A 105 -5.04 -13.55 1.49
N ILE A 106 -6.31 -13.35 1.90
CA ILE A 106 -6.74 -12.12 2.57
C ILE A 106 -5.90 -11.89 3.83
N GLY A 107 -5.69 -12.94 4.64
CA GLY A 107 -4.87 -12.87 5.84
C GLY A 107 -3.43 -12.42 5.57
N LEU A 108 -2.82 -12.93 4.49
CA LEU A 108 -1.48 -12.52 4.06
C LEU A 108 -1.43 -11.05 3.64
N VAL A 109 -2.37 -10.60 2.81
CA VAL A 109 -2.46 -9.19 2.37
C VAL A 109 -2.69 -8.27 3.57
N CYS A 110 -3.65 -8.58 4.44
CA CYS A 110 -3.95 -7.77 5.62
C CYS A 110 -2.76 -7.73 6.59
N SER A 111 -2.04 -8.84 6.77
CA SER A 111 -0.84 -8.88 7.61
C SER A 111 0.27 -8.01 7.04
N ALA A 112 0.47 -8.01 5.72
CA ALA A 112 1.44 -7.13 5.08
C ALA A 112 1.06 -5.65 5.27
N ILE A 113 -0.21 -5.29 5.01
CA ILE A 113 -0.69 -3.92 5.18
C ILE A 113 -0.60 -3.48 6.66
N GLY A 114 -0.98 -4.32 7.62
CA GLY A 114 -0.94 -3.95 9.04
C GLY A 114 0.47 -3.69 9.58
N HIS A 115 1.51 -4.24 8.94
CA HIS A 115 2.90 -4.15 9.39
C HIS A 115 3.79 -3.29 8.48
N HIS A 116 3.23 -2.41 7.63
CA HIS A 116 4.06 -1.60 6.72
C HIS A 116 4.51 -0.25 7.30
N ASP A 117 3.73 0.34 8.22
CA ASP A 117 3.97 1.71 8.70
C ASP A 117 5.10 1.79 9.74
N GLU A 118 5.86 2.88 9.72
CA GLU A 118 7.18 3.02 10.36
C GLU A 118 7.21 2.63 11.84
N LYS A 119 6.17 2.98 12.59
CA LYS A 119 6.13 2.75 14.05
C LYS A 119 5.88 1.30 14.43
N THR A 120 5.25 0.55 13.54
CA THR A 120 4.84 -0.85 13.78
C THR A 120 5.39 -1.78 12.70
N ALA A 121 6.36 -1.30 11.90
CA ALA A 121 6.87 -2.03 10.76
C ALA A 121 7.63 -3.28 11.21
N PHE A 122 7.20 -4.45 10.73
CA PHE A 122 7.92 -5.69 10.98
C PHE A 122 7.71 -6.71 9.85
N PRO A 123 8.78 -7.30 9.29
CA PRO A 123 8.69 -8.22 8.16
C PRO A 123 8.24 -9.62 8.61
N VAL A 124 6.99 -9.74 9.05
CA VAL A 124 6.41 -10.98 9.59
C VAL A 124 6.25 -12.11 8.55
N ASN A 125 6.27 -11.76 7.26
CA ASN A 125 6.22 -12.69 6.14
C ASN A 125 6.83 -12.04 4.87
N PRO A 126 7.04 -12.78 3.77
CA PRO A 126 7.64 -12.25 2.55
C PRO A 126 6.89 -11.06 1.92
N LEU A 127 5.55 -11.07 1.94
CA LEU A 127 4.74 -9.96 1.41
C LEU A 127 4.94 -8.69 2.25
N ALA A 128 4.94 -8.81 3.58
CA ALA A 128 5.20 -7.69 4.48
C ALA A 128 6.61 -7.11 4.25
N ALA A 129 7.62 -7.98 4.12
CA ALA A 129 8.98 -7.56 3.84
C ALA A 129 9.09 -6.82 2.50
N ALA A 130 8.49 -7.35 1.43
CA ALA A 130 8.47 -6.72 0.13
C ALA A 130 7.72 -5.39 0.13
N LEU A 131 6.57 -5.32 0.82
CA LEU A 131 5.78 -4.10 0.94
C LEU A 131 6.54 -3.00 1.68
N ILE A 132 7.12 -3.30 2.85
CA ILE A 132 7.93 -2.33 3.62
C ILE A 132 9.05 -1.76 2.74
N LEU A 133 9.80 -2.63 2.05
CA LEU A 133 10.86 -2.17 1.15
C LEU A 133 10.32 -1.32 0.01
N SER A 134 9.23 -1.77 -0.64
CA SER A 134 8.64 -1.07 -1.79
C SER A 134 8.16 0.33 -1.44
N ASP A 135 7.45 0.50 -0.32
CA ASP A 135 6.92 1.79 0.15
C ASP A 135 8.07 2.74 0.48
N LYS A 136 9.01 2.31 1.33
CA LYS A 136 10.12 3.16 1.77
C LYS A 136 11.14 3.47 0.67
N SER A 137 11.19 2.65 -0.38
CA SER A 137 12.02 2.89 -1.56
C SER A 137 11.41 3.85 -2.58
N ASP A 138 10.14 4.24 -2.44
CA ASP A 138 9.50 5.22 -3.33
C ASP A 138 9.93 6.66 -3.01
N VAL A 139 11.21 6.94 -3.23
CA VAL A 139 11.82 8.25 -3.03
C VAL A 139 11.83 9.02 -4.35
N ARG A 140 11.00 10.07 -4.45
CA ARG A 140 10.87 10.96 -5.62
C ARG A 140 10.51 12.37 -5.18
N ARG A 141 11.26 13.36 -5.69
CA ARG A 141 10.96 14.78 -5.48
C ARG A 141 9.54 15.20 -5.88
N SER A 142 8.96 14.54 -6.89
CA SER A 142 7.59 14.80 -7.34
C SER A 142 6.51 14.49 -6.31
N ARG A 143 6.82 13.75 -5.23
CA ARG A 143 5.88 13.46 -4.14
C ARG A 143 5.77 14.61 -3.13
N VAL A 144 6.76 15.49 -3.10
CA VAL A 144 6.78 16.65 -2.20
C VAL A 144 5.77 17.67 -2.70
N ARG A 145 4.84 18.07 -1.83
CA ARG A 145 3.82 19.06 -2.18
C ARG A 145 4.45 20.45 -2.29
N LYS A 146 3.85 21.31 -3.12
CA LYS A 146 4.40 22.65 -3.43
C LYS A 146 4.52 23.54 -2.19
N ASP A 147 3.63 23.37 -1.24
CA ASP A 147 3.48 24.11 0.01
C ASP A 147 3.96 23.31 1.24
N ALA A 148 4.72 22.23 1.02
CA ALA A 148 5.26 21.41 2.09
C ALA A 148 6.22 22.21 3.00
N VAL A 149 6.05 22.03 4.31
CA VAL A 149 7.02 22.47 5.31
C VAL A 149 7.94 21.28 5.57
N LEU A 150 9.11 21.26 4.93
CA LEU A 150 10.00 20.09 4.92
C LEU A 150 10.36 19.60 6.34
N GLU A 151 10.50 20.49 7.32
CA GLU A 151 10.84 20.10 8.69
C GLU A 151 9.73 19.30 9.40
N ALA A 152 8.49 19.41 8.93
CA ALA A 152 7.32 18.79 9.56
C ALA A 152 7.13 17.32 9.17
N ASP A 153 7.65 16.88 8.01
CA ASP A 153 7.56 15.50 7.54
C ASP A 153 8.92 14.98 7.09
N ILE A 154 9.39 13.92 7.76
CA ILE A 154 10.66 13.27 7.42
C ILE A 154 10.64 12.69 6.00
N HIS A 155 9.48 12.28 5.50
CA HIS A 155 9.33 11.74 4.16
C HIS A 155 9.60 12.83 3.12
N ASP A 156 9.06 14.04 3.30
CA ASP A 156 9.31 15.17 2.41
C ASP A 156 10.79 15.55 2.37
N ARG A 157 11.51 15.49 3.49
CA ARG A 157 12.96 15.75 3.53
C ARG A 157 13.74 14.79 2.64
N VAL A 158 13.45 13.49 2.76
CA VAL A 158 14.12 12.44 1.97
C VAL A 158 13.74 12.56 0.49
N ASN A 159 12.46 12.77 0.19
CA ASN A 159 11.98 12.95 -1.18
C ASN A 159 12.52 14.22 -1.84
N TYR A 160 12.66 15.33 -1.11
CA TYR A 160 13.18 16.58 -1.65
C TYR A 160 14.68 16.51 -1.95
N ALA A 161 15.43 15.68 -1.22
CA ALA A 161 16.88 15.56 -1.35
C ALA A 161 17.34 14.77 -2.58
N VAL A 162 16.46 14.02 -3.25
CA VAL A 162 16.81 13.27 -4.45
C VAL A 162 16.55 14.10 -5.72
N GLU A 163 17.55 14.13 -6.61
CA GLU A 163 17.49 14.71 -7.96
C GLU A 163 18.15 13.74 -8.95
#